data_AF-A0A8D8NTA8-F1
#
_entry.id   AF-A0A8D8NTA8-F1
#
_cell.length_a   1.000
_cell.length_b   1.000
_cell.length_c   1.000
_cell.angle_alpha   90.00
_cell.angle_beta   90.00
_cell.angle_gamma   90.00
#
_symmetry.space_group_name_H-M   'P 1'
#
loop_
_entity.id
_entity.type
_entity.pdbx_description
1 polymer ?
#
loop_
_entity_poly.entity_id
_entity_poly.type
_entity_poly.pdbx_seq_one_letter_code
_entity_poly.pdbx_strand_id
1 'polypeptide(L)'
;MQLVMSQLDYFKFRNSVVQPNIGLSCPFCGNIKSNIDEFLQHCFVRHDQDLYNVRCPICVSFCIPECQNIVSPAIPFKKHLEKCHEVRQKVSICIMCTKYNFQGNHYVCLLCPEYEQCVDCYTSKSQNQDHKPYHPMQKVLPKKAYAVQNPPPARIYRCPFCGEDDFSVGGLANHCFKLHVDCKMSSIRCPICVVCRVKIEDDTLPKGSFFDHLMMVHGLFPKDRQQEPEEPTECTVCKLELDGEVAAKKYYQCSHDCFHDRCIRFWLSSNPICPICHADAA
;
A
#
# COMPACT_ATOMS: atom_id res chain seq x y z
N MET A 1 -23.20 1.87 24.64
CA MET A 1 -22.63 0.79 23.80
C MET A 1 -22.25 1.38 22.47
N GLN A 2 -20.98 1.27 22.07
CA GLN A 2 -20.47 1.76 20.79
C GLN A 2 -20.71 0.70 19.71
N LEU A 3 -21.17 1.09 18.52
CA LEU A 3 -21.36 0.14 17.42
C LEU A 3 -19.99 -0.33 16.90
N VAL A 4 -19.80 -1.64 16.78
CA VAL A 4 -18.57 -2.24 16.25
C VAL A 4 -18.74 -2.45 14.75
N MET A 5 -17.79 -1.96 13.97
CA MET A 5 -17.76 -1.98 12.52
C MET A 5 -16.64 -2.86 12.00
N SER A 6 -16.73 -3.28 10.73
CA SER A 6 -15.69 -4.10 10.10
C SER A 6 -14.43 -3.29 9.78
N GLN A 7 -13.27 -3.96 9.67
CA GLN A 7 -12.05 -3.34 9.16
C GLN A 7 -12.21 -2.80 7.72
N LEU A 8 -13.07 -3.43 6.92
CA LEU A 8 -13.42 -2.96 5.58
C LEU A 8 -14.14 -1.61 5.63
N ASP A 9 -15.01 -1.40 6.62
CA ASP A 9 -15.69 -0.11 6.82
C ASP A 9 -14.73 0.97 7.32
N TYR A 10 -13.75 0.59 8.15
CA TYR A 10 -12.67 1.50 8.54
C TYR A 10 -11.85 1.95 7.34
N PHE A 11 -11.48 1.01 6.47
CA PHE A 11 -10.76 1.29 5.23
C PHE A 11 -11.56 2.22 4.31
N LYS A 12 -12.87 1.97 4.15
CA LYS A 12 -13.77 2.85 3.37
C LYS A 12 -13.83 4.27 3.96
N PHE A 13 -13.92 4.38 5.28
CA PHE A 13 -13.90 5.66 5.99
C PHE A 13 -12.59 6.42 5.78
N ARG A 14 -11.44 5.80 6.09
CA ARG A 14 -10.09 6.40 5.95
C ARG A 14 -9.84 6.94 4.55
N ASN A 15 -10.44 6.31 3.55
CA ASN A 15 -10.28 6.67 2.14
C ASN A 15 -11.38 7.60 1.61
N SER A 16 -12.25 8.12 2.48
CA SER A 16 -13.38 9.00 2.16
C SER A 16 -14.31 8.40 1.08
N VAL A 17 -14.37 7.07 0.98
CA VAL A 17 -15.19 6.34 -0.02
C VAL A 17 -16.64 6.30 0.45
N VAL A 18 -16.86 6.07 1.75
CA VAL A 18 -18.16 6.12 2.42
C VAL A 18 -17.91 6.69 3.81
N GLN A 19 -18.65 7.72 4.23
CA GLN A 19 -18.73 8.06 5.65
C GLN A 19 -19.68 7.06 6.32
N PRO A 20 -19.19 6.21 7.22
CA PRO A 20 -20.07 5.30 7.92
C PRO A 20 -21.02 6.13 8.79
N ASN A 21 -22.30 5.80 8.72
CA ASN A 21 -23.32 6.40 9.59
C ASN A 21 -23.13 5.80 10.99
N ILE A 22 -22.24 6.42 11.76
CA ILE A 22 -21.86 5.96 13.09
C ILE A 22 -22.03 7.10 14.11
N GLY A 23 -22.87 6.84 15.10
CA GLY A 23 -23.01 7.70 16.27
C GLY A 23 -21.78 7.60 17.18
N LEU A 24 -20.96 8.65 17.23
CA LEU A 24 -19.78 8.70 18.10
C LEU A 24 -20.03 9.62 19.29
N SER A 25 -19.98 9.07 20.51
CA SER A 25 -20.06 9.85 21.73
C SER A 25 -18.70 10.46 22.08
N CYS A 26 -18.66 11.77 22.33
CA CYS A 26 -17.48 12.46 22.81
C CYS A 26 -17.13 12.00 24.23
N PRO A 27 -15.91 11.52 24.49
CA PRO A 27 -15.54 11.01 25.80
C PRO A 27 -15.41 12.10 26.88
N PHE A 28 -15.30 13.37 26.49
CA PHE A 28 -15.15 14.50 27.42
C PHE A 28 -16.48 15.13 27.85
N CYS A 29 -17.47 15.21 26.94
CA CYS A 29 -18.74 15.91 27.20
C CYS A 29 -19.99 15.08 26.91
N GLY A 30 -19.85 13.85 26.39
CA GLY A 30 -20.97 12.98 26.07
C GLY A 30 -21.77 13.36 24.82
N ASN A 31 -21.42 14.45 24.13
CA ASN A 31 -22.10 14.85 22.89
C ASN A 31 -21.93 13.79 21.81
N ILE A 32 -23.03 13.37 21.20
CA ILE A 32 -23.04 12.38 20.13
C ILE A 32 -22.99 13.09 18.77
N LYS A 33 -22.08 12.65 17.90
CA LYS A 33 -21.98 13.11 16.51
C LYS A 33 -22.42 12.02 15.54
N SER A 34 -23.04 12.44 14.44
CA SER A 34 -23.71 11.52 13.49
C SER A 34 -22.74 10.83 12.54
N ASN A 35 -21.54 11.40 12.38
CA ASN A 35 -20.47 10.85 11.57
C ASN A 35 -19.10 11.24 12.15
N ILE A 36 -18.05 10.67 11.57
CA ILE A 36 -16.68 10.83 12.07
C ILE A 36 -16.13 12.24 11.82
N ASP A 37 -16.47 12.89 10.71
CA ASP A 37 -15.96 14.23 10.41
C ASP A 37 -16.53 15.27 11.38
N GLU A 38 -17.82 15.19 11.68
CA GLU A 38 -18.46 15.99 12.74
C GLU A 38 -17.85 15.74 14.12
N PHE A 39 -17.51 14.48 14.41
CA PHE A 39 -16.83 14.09 15.64
C PHE A 39 -15.44 14.71 15.75
N LEU A 40 -14.62 14.57 14.70
CA LEU A 40 -13.27 15.14 14.65
C LEU A 40 -13.32 16.66 14.81
N GLN A 41 -14.17 17.34 14.03
CA GLN A 41 -14.36 18.78 14.12
C GLN A 41 -14.78 19.22 15.54
N HIS A 42 -15.71 18.50 16.16
CA HIS A 42 -16.14 18.78 17.53
C HIS A 42 -14.99 18.67 18.54
N CYS A 43 -14.21 17.58 18.49
CA CYS A 43 -13.09 17.38 19.40
C CYS A 43 -12.01 18.46 19.21
N PHE A 44 -11.65 18.79 17.97
CA PHE A 44 -10.62 19.81 17.69
C PHE A 44 -11.04 21.23 18.13
N VAL A 45 -12.33 21.55 18.10
CA VAL A 45 -12.83 22.89 18.47
C VAL A 45 -13.12 23.02 19.97
N ARG A 46 -13.67 21.98 20.61
CA ARG A 46 -14.21 22.08 21.99
C ARG A 46 -13.29 21.49 23.06
N HIS A 47 -12.38 20.59 22.67
CA HIS A 47 -11.60 19.77 23.59
C HIS A 47 -10.09 19.88 23.31
N ASP A 48 -9.65 21.05 22.84
CA ASP A 48 -8.26 21.32 22.48
C ASP A 48 -7.30 21.24 23.69
N GLN A 49 -7.80 21.58 24.88
CA GLN A 49 -7.01 21.69 26.11
C GLN A 49 -7.21 20.49 27.06
N ASP A 50 -8.05 19.53 26.70
CA ASP A 50 -8.31 18.37 27.55
C ASP A 50 -7.18 17.34 27.44
N LEU A 51 -6.49 17.12 28.55
CA LEU A 51 -5.30 16.25 28.63
C LEU A 51 -5.58 14.87 29.22
N TYR A 52 -6.84 14.53 29.46
CA TYR A 52 -7.22 13.25 30.05
C TYR A 52 -7.04 12.09 29.07
N ASN A 53 -6.56 10.96 29.60
CA ASN A 53 -6.50 9.70 28.86
C ASN A 53 -7.91 9.15 28.69
N VAL A 54 -8.38 9.12 27.45
CA VAL A 54 -9.68 8.56 27.07
C VAL A 54 -9.49 7.55 25.94
N ARG A 55 -10.36 6.54 25.87
CA ARG A 55 -10.37 5.62 24.73
C ARG A 55 -10.97 6.34 23.52
N CYS A 56 -10.33 6.21 22.37
CA CYS A 56 -10.82 6.82 21.14
C CYS A 56 -12.08 6.10 20.62
N PRO A 57 -13.24 6.79 20.52
CA PRO A 57 -14.49 6.19 20.03
C PRO A 57 -14.35 5.61 18.62
N ILE A 58 -13.54 6.23 17.74
CA ILE A 58 -13.26 5.73 16.40
C ILE A 58 -12.51 4.38 16.49
N CYS A 59 -11.40 4.33 17.23
CA CYS A 59 -10.59 3.11 17.34
C CYS A 59 -11.35 1.95 17.99
N VAL A 60 -12.18 2.24 18.98
CA VAL A 60 -13.06 1.26 19.62
C VAL A 60 -14.10 0.74 18.63
N SER A 61 -14.67 1.60 17.79
CA SER A 61 -15.68 1.21 16.80
C SER A 61 -15.10 0.30 15.72
N PHE A 62 -13.87 0.54 15.28
CA PHE A 62 -13.26 -0.19 14.16
C PHE A 62 -12.28 -1.30 14.57
N CYS A 63 -12.15 -1.55 15.88
CA CYS A 63 -11.20 -2.53 16.41
C CYS A 63 -9.78 -2.37 15.84
N ILE A 64 -9.26 -1.13 15.75
CA ILE A 64 -7.96 -0.84 15.13
C ILE A 64 -6.83 -1.36 16.04
N PRO A 65 -6.12 -2.45 15.68
CA PRO A 65 -5.19 -3.13 16.59
C PRO A 65 -4.06 -2.23 17.06
N GLU A 66 -3.52 -1.41 16.15
CA GLU A 66 -2.44 -0.45 16.40
C GLU A 66 -2.82 0.62 17.43
N CYS A 67 -4.11 0.95 17.54
CA CYS A 67 -4.61 2.01 18.41
C CYS A 67 -5.32 1.48 19.66
N GLN A 68 -5.58 0.16 19.76
CA GLN A 68 -6.20 -0.46 20.94
C GLN A 68 -5.33 -0.31 22.20
N ASN A 69 -4.00 -0.19 22.03
CA ASN A 69 -3.03 -0.06 23.11
C ASN A 69 -2.43 1.36 23.24
N ILE A 70 -2.83 2.35 22.43
CA ILE A 70 -2.35 3.75 22.53
C ILE A 70 -3.20 4.53 23.54
N VAL A 71 -3.42 3.93 24.72
CA VAL A 71 -3.75 4.68 25.93
C VAL A 71 -2.51 4.62 26.84
N SER A 72 -1.34 4.89 26.25
CA SER A 72 -0.16 5.19 27.04
C SER A 72 -0.31 6.63 27.54
N PRO A 73 -0.08 6.93 28.83
CA PRO A 73 -0.22 8.27 29.41
C PRO A 73 0.66 9.37 28.77
N ALA A 74 1.40 9.06 27.71
CA ALA A 74 2.33 9.95 27.02
C ALA A 74 1.78 10.67 25.77
N ILE A 75 0.61 10.29 25.23
CA ILE A 75 0.08 10.90 23.99
C ILE A 75 -1.29 11.55 24.25
N PRO A 76 -1.39 12.89 24.24
CA PRO A 76 -2.66 13.61 24.34
C PRO A 76 -3.67 13.16 23.28
N PHE A 77 -4.94 13.05 23.66
CA PHE A 77 -6.03 12.58 22.79
C PHE A 77 -6.10 13.32 21.44
N LYS A 78 -5.92 14.64 21.45
CA LYS A 78 -5.87 15.45 20.22
C LYS A 78 -4.74 15.00 19.28
N LYS A 79 -3.52 14.81 19.80
CA LYS A 79 -2.39 14.33 18.98
C LYS A 79 -2.68 12.96 18.38
N HIS A 80 -3.38 12.09 19.12
CA HIS A 80 -3.88 10.85 18.56
C HIS A 80 -4.87 11.07 17.42
N LEU A 81 -5.84 11.99 17.54
CA LEU A 81 -6.78 12.29 16.45
C LEU A 81 -6.09 12.83 15.20
N GLU A 82 -5.15 13.77 15.36
CA GLU A 82 -4.35 14.32 14.25
C GLU A 82 -3.53 13.24 13.55
N LYS A 83 -2.91 12.36 14.34
CA LYS A 83 -2.06 11.27 13.86
C LYS A 83 -2.85 10.16 13.17
N CYS A 84 -3.94 9.72 13.79
CA CYS A 84 -4.63 8.49 13.41
C CYS A 84 -5.88 8.71 12.57
N HIS A 85 -6.46 9.91 12.55
CA HIS A 85 -7.78 10.15 11.95
C HIS A 85 -7.89 11.43 11.10
N GLU A 86 -6.95 12.38 11.18
CA GLU A 86 -6.97 13.59 10.35
C GLU A 86 -6.51 13.30 8.90
N VAL A 87 -7.39 13.56 7.93
CA VAL A 87 -7.09 13.40 6.50
C VAL A 87 -6.42 14.67 5.94
N ARG A 88 -5.09 14.82 6.14
CA ARG A 88 -4.34 15.89 5.47
C ARG A 88 -4.12 15.57 4.00
N GLN A 89 -4.69 16.36 3.10
CA GLN A 89 -4.51 16.18 1.65
C GLN A 89 -3.07 16.52 1.23
N LYS A 90 -2.25 15.51 0.89
CA LYS A 90 -0.96 15.72 0.23
C LYS A 90 -1.21 16.32 -1.17
N VAL A 91 -0.57 17.44 -1.47
CA VAL A 91 -0.57 18.03 -2.81
C VAL A 91 0.37 17.21 -3.67
N SER A 92 -0.16 16.60 -4.73
CA SER A 92 0.64 15.87 -5.71
C SER A 92 1.26 16.84 -6.71
N ILE A 93 2.57 16.71 -6.94
CA ILE A 93 3.37 17.57 -7.83
C ILE A 93 4.16 16.67 -8.78
N CYS A 94 4.12 16.97 -10.08
CA CYS A 94 4.89 16.22 -11.07
C CYS A 94 6.35 16.62 -10.97
N ILE A 95 7.23 15.64 -10.79
CA ILE A 95 8.66 15.89 -10.67
C ILE A 95 9.30 16.37 -11.99
N MET A 96 8.64 16.12 -13.13
CA MET A 96 9.15 16.46 -14.47
C MET A 96 8.71 17.85 -14.94
N CYS A 97 7.45 18.21 -14.71
CA CYS A 97 6.85 19.44 -15.26
C CYS A 97 6.30 20.40 -14.20
N THR A 98 6.51 20.10 -12.91
CA THR A 98 6.07 20.89 -11.73
C THR A 98 4.57 21.17 -11.63
N LYS A 99 3.76 20.66 -12.57
CA LYS A 99 2.30 20.70 -12.51
C LYS A 99 1.83 20.03 -11.22
N TYR A 100 0.98 20.73 -10.48
CA TYR A 100 0.34 20.24 -9.26
C TYR A 100 -1.17 20.09 -9.48
N ASN A 101 -1.87 19.45 -8.53
CA ASN A 101 -3.32 19.23 -8.59
C ASN A 101 -3.77 18.58 -9.92
N PHE A 102 -3.20 17.41 -10.21
CA PHE A 102 -3.52 16.65 -11.42
C PHE A 102 -5.03 16.49 -11.61
N GLN A 103 -5.54 16.94 -12.75
CA GLN A 103 -6.87 16.57 -13.19
C GLN A 103 -6.80 15.15 -13.76
N GLY A 104 -7.20 14.15 -12.96
CA GLY A 104 -7.23 12.76 -13.40
C GLY A 104 -6.15 11.88 -12.75
N ASN A 105 -5.73 10.86 -13.50
CA ASN A 105 -4.76 9.88 -13.02
C ASN A 105 -3.35 10.49 -12.90
N HIS A 106 -2.52 9.88 -12.09
CA HIS A 106 -1.08 10.16 -12.02
C HIS A 106 -0.34 8.86 -11.69
N TYR A 107 0.99 8.91 -11.73
CA TYR A 107 1.84 7.75 -11.51
C TYR A 107 2.84 8.03 -10.40
N VAL A 108 3.02 7.08 -9.50
CA VAL A 108 3.89 7.19 -8.32
C VAL A 108 4.91 6.06 -8.33
N CYS A 109 6.20 6.37 -8.22
CA CYS A 109 7.26 5.34 -8.20
C CYS A 109 7.24 4.53 -6.90
N LEU A 110 7.12 3.22 -6.90
CA LEU A 110 7.03 2.47 -5.65
C LEU A 110 8.34 2.40 -4.86
N LEU A 111 9.45 2.94 -5.40
CA LEU A 111 10.78 2.89 -4.79
C LEU A 111 11.37 4.28 -4.48
N CYS A 112 11.15 5.28 -5.32
CA CYS A 112 11.70 6.62 -5.11
C CYS A 112 10.80 7.46 -4.18
N PRO A 113 11.33 8.10 -3.14
CA PRO A 113 10.55 9.01 -2.30
C PRO A 113 10.07 10.21 -3.12
N GLU A 114 8.83 10.64 -2.85
CA GLU A 114 8.21 11.83 -3.46
C GLU A 114 8.21 11.91 -5.00
N TYR A 115 8.49 10.78 -5.67
CA TYR A 115 8.52 10.73 -7.12
C TYR A 115 7.13 10.45 -7.67
N GLU A 116 6.47 11.50 -8.16
CA GLU A 116 5.17 11.44 -8.82
C GLU A 116 5.24 12.09 -10.21
N GLN A 117 4.46 11.58 -11.16
CA GLN A 117 4.39 12.08 -12.52
C GLN A 117 2.94 12.23 -12.96
N CYS A 118 2.64 13.30 -13.69
CA CYS A 118 1.40 13.38 -14.44
C CYS A 118 1.39 12.33 -15.57
N VAL A 119 0.21 12.07 -16.13
CA VAL A 119 0.04 11.13 -17.25
C VAL A 119 0.96 11.48 -18.41
N ASP A 120 1.03 12.75 -18.81
CA ASP A 120 1.82 13.19 -19.97
C ASP A 120 3.32 12.88 -19.81
N CYS A 121 3.88 13.19 -18.64
CA CYS A 121 5.29 12.93 -18.35
C CYS A 121 5.59 11.43 -18.23
N TYR A 122 4.66 10.65 -17.68
CA TYR A 122 4.81 9.20 -17.61
C TYR A 122 4.74 8.56 -19.01
N THR A 123 3.75 8.93 -19.82
CA THR A 123 3.56 8.37 -21.18
C THR A 123 4.68 8.78 -22.13
N SER A 124 5.24 9.99 -21.98
CA SER A 124 6.43 10.43 -22.72
C SER A 124 7.74 9.79 -22.24
N LYS A 125 7.70 8.93 -21.20
CA LYS A 125 8.87 8.31 -20.57
C LYS A 125 9.90 9.33 -20.09
N SER A 126 9.43 10.50 -19.66
CA SER A 126 10.27 11.52 -19.04
C SER A 126 10.77 11.02 -17.69
N GLN A 127 12.03 11.24 -17.34
CA GLN A 127 12.59 10.92 -16.02
C GLN A 127 13.79 11.82 -15.69
N ASN A 128 14.07 12.02 -14.40
CA ASN A 128 15.31 12.66 -13.98
C ASN A 128 16.46 11.64 -13.99
N GLN A 129 17.68 12.09 -13.66
CA GLN A 129 18.85 11.22 -13.64
C GLN A 129 18.85 10.19 -12.50
N ASP A 130 18.15 10.48 -11.41
CA ASP A 130 18.11 9.64 -10.21
C ASP A 130 17.12 8.48 -10.32
N HIS A 131 16.08 8.63 -11.14
CA HIS A 131 15.06 7.62 -11.34
C HIS A 131 15.49 6.59 -12.39
N LYS A 132 15.40 5.31 -12.03
CA LYS A 132 15.73 4.21 -12.94
C LYS A 132 14.49 3.81 -13.76
N PRO A 133 14.62 3.59 -15.08
CA PRO A 133 13.47 3.29 -15.96
C PRO A 133 12.65 2.06 -15.55
N TYR A 134 13.27 1.10 -14.86
CA TYR A 134 12.66 -0.16 -14.43
C TYR A 134 11.98 -0.09 -13.06
N HIS A 135 12.00 1.06 -12.38
CA HIS A 135 11.28 1.19 -11.11
C HIS A 135 9.76 1.04 -11.33
N PRO A 136 9.07 0.22 -10.51
CA PRO A 136 7.63 0.03 -10.64
C PRO A 136 6.83 1.31 -10.38
N MET A 137 6.08 1.79 -11.38
CA MET A 137 5.26 3.01 -11.26
C MET A 137 3.79 2.68 -11.02
N GLN A 138 3.23 2.94 -9.84
CA GLN A 138 1.81 2.71 -9.52
C GLN A 138 0.90 3.80 -10.10
N LYS A 139 -0.14 3.40 -10.82
CA LYS A 139 -1.21 4.30 -11.26
C LYS A 139 -2.09 4.69 -10.08
N VAL A 140 -2.29 5.98 -9.87
CA VAL A 140 -3.17 6.52 -8.83
C VAL A 140 -4.34 7.24 -9.49
N LEU A 141 -5.55 6.82 -9.12
CA LEU A 141 -6.79 7.39 -9.62
C LEU A 141 -7.17 8.64 -8.81
N PRO A 142 -7.88 9.60 -9.41
CA PRO A 142 -8.41 10.74 -8.65
C PRO A 142 -9.45 10.24 -7.62
N LYS A 143 -9.53 10.92 -6.46
CA LYS A 143 -10.43 10.55 -5.35
C LYS A 143 -11.84 10.21 -5.79
N LYS A 144 -12.44 11.07 -6.63
CA LYS A 144 -13.81 10.87 -7.13
C LYS A 144 -13.97 9.57 -7.92
N ALA A 145 -12.96 9.14 -8.68
CA ALA A 145 -13.06 7.99 -9.56
C ALA A 145 -12.98 6.64 -8.83
N TYR A 146 -12.17 6.53 -7.77
CA TYR A 146 -12.14 5.29 -6.98
C TYR A 146 -13.16 5.30 -5.83
N ALA A 147 -13.61 6.47 -5.34
CA ALA A 147 -14.63 6.56 -4.29
C ALA A 147 -16.03 6.16 -4.78
N VAL A 148 -16.34 6.39 -6.06
CA VAL A 148 -17.60 5.95 -6.69
C VAL A 148 -17.54 4.55 -7.30
N GLN A 149 -16.34 3.99 -7.47
CA GLN A 149 -16.19 2.59 -7.85
C GLN A 149 -16.32 1.75 -6.58
N ASN A 150 -17.45 1.04 -6.47
CA ASN A 150 -17.66 0.07 -5.40
C ASN A 150 -17.77 -1.33 -6.02
N PRO A 151 -16.73 -2.18 -5.89
CA PRO A 151 -15.41 -1.87 -5.32
C PRO A 151 -14.56 -0.97 -6.24
N PRO A 152 -13.48 -0.33 -5.72
CA PRO A 152 -12.47 0.32 -6.56
C PRO A 152 -12.04 -0.62 -7.68
N PRO A 153 -11.54 -0.12 -8.84
CA PRO A 153 -11.27 -1.00 -9.97
C PRO A 153 -10.37 -2.12 -9.49
N ALA A 154 -10.91 -3.34 -9.59
CA ALA A 154 -10.49 -4.44 -8.73
C ALA A 154 -9.03 -4.86 -8.97
N ARG A 155 -8.38 -4.35 -10.01
CA ARG A 155 -7.11 -4.81 -10.56
C ARG A 155 -6.26 -3.64 -11.08
N ILE A 156 -5.75 -2.80 -10.18
CA ILE A 156 -4.89 -1.65 -10.55
C ILE A 156 -3.52 -1.68 -9.88
N TYR A 157 -3.29 -2.63 -8.99
CA TYR A 157 -2.10 -2.63 -8.15
C TYR A 157 -0.93 -3.25 -8.89
N ARG A 158 0.24 -2.62 -8.73
CA ARG A 158 1.51 -3.05 -9.28
C ARG A 158 2.42 -3.54 -8.16
N CYS A 159 3.08 -4.68 -8.39
CA CYS A 159 4.04 -5.24 -7.47
C CYS A 159 5.24 -4.28 -7.33
N PRO A 160 5.63 -3.89 -6.08
CA PRO A 160 6.77 -3.01 -5.87
C PRO A 160 8.11 -3.70 -6.12
N PHE A 161 8.14 -5.04 -6.17
CA PHE A 161 9.35 -5.82 -6.41
C PHE A 161 9.59 -6.08 -7.90
N CYS A 162 8.57 -6.53 -8.64
CA CYS A 162 8.74 -6.93 -10.05
C CYS A 162 8.05 -6.03 -11.07
N GLY A 163 7.18 -5.12 -10.64
CA GLY A 163 6.45 -4.26 -11.58
C GLY A 163 5.32 -4.95 -12.35
N GLU A 164 5.08 -6.25 -12.16
CA GLU A 164 3.84 -6.91 -12.60
C GLU A 164 2.63 -6.16 -12.06
N ASP A 165 1.59 -6.04 -12.88
CA ASP A 165 0.43 -5.20 -12.61
C ASP A 165 -0.88 -5.98 -12.71
N ASP A 166 -2.00 -5.26 -12.77
CA ASP A 166 -3.33 -5.83 -12.88
C ASP A 166 -3.67 -6.78 -11.70
N PHE A 167 -3.10 -6.50 -10.51
CA PHE A 167 -3.43 -7.22 -9.29
C PHE A 167 -4.61 -6.59 -8.56
N SER A 168 -5.45 -7.44 -7.98
CA SER A 168 -6.30 -7.05 -6.86
C SER A 168 -5.51 -6.89 -5.57
N VAL A 169 -6.11 -6.28 -4.55
CA VAL A 169 -5.47 -6.14 -3.24
C VAL A 169 -4.98 -7.50 -2.71
N GLY A 170 -5.86 -8.50 -2.72
CA GLY A 170 -5.51 -9.86 -2.30
C GLY A 170 -4.56 -10.57 -3.26
N GLY A 171 -4.70 -10.33 -4.57
CA GLY A 171 -3.79 -10.89 -5.58
C GLY A 171 -2.36 -10.38 -5.43
N LEU A 172 -2.19 -9.08 -5.20
CA LEU A 172 -0.91 -8.44 -4.94
C LEU A 172 -0.24 -9.04 -3.70
N ALA A 173 -0.98 -9.10 -2.58
CA ALA A 173 -0.44 -9.66 -1.34
C ALA A 173 0.01 -11.11 -1.56
N ASN A 174 -0.83 -11.94 -2.19
CA ASN A 174 -0.49 -13.33 -2.48
C ASN A 174 0.75 -13.46 -3.35
N HIS A 175 0.86 -12.68 -4.43
CA HIS A 175 2.04 -12.62 -5.29
C HIS A 175 3.30 -12.27 -4.47
N CYS A 176 3.24 -11.20 -3.67
CA CYS A 176 4.36 -10.76 -2.86
C CYS A 176 4.79 -11.81 -1.83
N PHE A 177 3.86 -12.40 -1.08
CA PHE A 177 4.18 -13.44 -0.08
C PHE A 177 4.75 -14.71 -0.73
N LYS A 178 4.29 -15.07 -1.93
CA LYS A 178 4.79 -16.25 -2.64
C LYS A 178 6.19 -16.03 -3.22
N LEU A 179 6.42 -14.89 -3.86
CA LEU A 179 7.60 -14.70 -4.71
C LEU A 179 8.68 -13.81 -4.11
N HIS A 180 8.36 -12.99 -3.11
CA HIS A 180 9.24 -11.92 -2.63
C HIS A 180 9.47 -11.92 -1.12
N VAL A 181 9.03 -12.96 -0.38
CA VAL A 181 9.17 -13.03 1.08
C VAL A 181 10.63 -12.89 1.55
N ASP A 182 11.58 -13.36 0.74
CA ASP A 182 13.01 -13.31 1.03
C ASP A 182 13.73 -12.09 0.42
N CYS A 183 13.01 -11.22 -0.32
CA CYS A 183 13.60 -10.02 -0.93
C CYS A 183 13.88 -8.96 0.13
N LYS A 184 15.13 -8.53 0.27
CA LYS A 184 15.56 -7.59 1.33
C LYS A 184 15.46 -6.10 0.96
N MET A 185 14.55 -5.74 0.06
CA MET A 185 14.43 -4.36 -0.41
C MET A 185 13.81 -3.46 0.67
N SER A 186 14.56 -2.46 1.13
CA SER A 186 14.25 -1.65 2.32
C SER A 186 13.45 -0.37 2.04
N SER A 187 13.39 0.09 0.80
CA SER A 187 12.71 1.35 0.41
C SER A 187 11.51 1.06 -0.50
N ILE A 188 10.48 0.42 0.06
CA ILE A 188 9.24 0.10 -0.65
C ILE A 188 8.11 0.99 -0.15
N ARG A 189 7.44 1.65 -1.08
CA ARG A 189 6.15 2.31 -0.84
C ARG A 189 5.02 1.31 -1.09
N CYS A 190 4.07 1.20 -0.17
CA CYS A 190 2.95 0.29 -0.34
C CYS A 190 2.01 0.75 -1.48
N PRO A 191 1.76 -0.08 -2.51
CA PRO A 191 0.88 0.28 -3.62
C PRO A 191 -0.55 0.60 -3.18
N ILE A 192 -1.04 -0.08 -2.14
CA ILE A 192 -2.36 0.13 -1.56
C ILE A 192 -2.42 1.50 -0.89
N CYS A 193 -1.47 1.81 -0.01
CA CYS A 193 -1.40 3.11 0.68
C CYS A 193 -1.20 4.28 -0.29
N VAL A 194 -0.41 4.10 -1.36
CA VAL A 194 -0.19 5.13 -2.39
C VAL A 194 -1.48 5.48 -3.11
N VAL A 195 -2.26 4.47 -3.54
CA VAL A 195 -3.54 4.68 -4.21
C VAL A 195 -4.58 5.28 -3.26
N CYS A 196 -4.65 4.74 -2.04
CA CYS A 196 -5.63 5.12 -1.03
C CYS A 196 -5.25 6.43 -0.28
N ARG A 197 -4.01 6.90 -0.43
CA ARG A 197 -3.42 8.04 0.29
C ARG A 197 -3.52 7.92 1.81
N VAL A 198 -3.30 6.71 2.33
CA VAL A 198 -3.23 6.47 3.77
C VAL A 198 -1.90 7.06 4.27
N LYS A 199 -1.95 8.11 5.10
CA LYS A 199 -0.76 8.55 5.83
C LYS A 199 -0.40 7.48 6.86
N ILE A 200 0.73 6.84 6.66
CA ILE A 200 1.58 6.28 7.71
C ILE A 200 2.63 7.37 7.94
N GLU A 201 2.99 7.65 9.19
CA GLU A 201 3.77 8.85 9.59
C GLU A 201 5.14 9.01 8.94
N ASP A 202 5.57 8.04 8.15
CA ASP A 202 6.76 8.09 7.32
C ASP A 202 6.41 7.36 6.01
N ASP A 203 6.66 7.96 4.84
CA ASP A 203 6.44 7.31 3.54
C ASP A 203 7.39 6.09 3.37
N THR A 204 8.32 5.88 4.32
CA THR A 204 9.05 4.65 4.57
C THR A 204 8.29 3.77 5.56
N LEU A 205 8.06 2.49 5.22
CA LEU A 205 7.56 1.46 6.12
C LEU A 205 8.12 1.64 7.55
N PRO A 206 7.29 1.64 8.61
CA PRO A 206 7.74 1.90 9.98
C PRO A 206 8.77 0.85 10.42
N LYS A 207 10.07 1.07 10.16
CA LYS A 207 11.22 0.21 10.51
C LYS A 207 10.92 -1.31 10.50
N GLY A 208 10.10 -1.76 9.57
CA GLY A 208 9.45 -3.07 9.59
C GLY A 208 9.23 -3.59 8.18
N SER A 209 9.07 -4.90 8.03
CA SER A 209 8.97 -5.53 6.72
C SER A 209 7.73 -5.05 5.96
N PHE A 210 7.82 -4.94 4.63
CA PHE A 210 6.66 -4.70 3.77
C PHE A 210 5.53 -5.71 4.06
N PHE A 211 5.90 -6.94 4.38
CA PHE A 211 4.97 -8.03 4.73
C PHE A 211 4.25 -7.79 6.06
N ASP A 212 4.97 -7.32 7.08
CA ASP A 212 4.37 -6.96 8.37
C ASP A 212 3.36 -5.83 8.18
N HIS A 213 3.70 -4.85 7.33
CA HIS A 213 2.80 -3.77 6.98
C HIS A 213 1.51 -4.27 6.30
N LEU A 214 1.60 -5.21 5.34
CA LEU A 214 0.40 -5.80 4.72
C LEU A 214 -0.49 -6.52 5.74
N MET A 215 0.10 -7.25 6.69
CA MET A 215 -0.65 -7.96 7.73
C MET A 215 -1.29 -6.99 8.73
N MET A 216 -0.52 -6.04 9.25
CA MET A 216 -0.96 -5.18 10.36
C MET A 216 -1.91 -4.06 9.88
N VAL A 217 -1.59 -3.42 8.75
CA VAL A 217 -2.36 -2.26 8.25
C VAL A 217 -3.51 -2.69 7.35
N HIS A 218 -3.33 -3.76 6.58
CA HIS A 218 -4.32 -4.19 5.58
C HIS A 218 -5.02 -5.52 5.93
N GLY A 219 -4.61 -6.24 6.98
CA GLY A 219 -5.18 -7.54 7.31
C GLY A 219 -4.96 -8.60 6.23
N LEU A 220 -3.92 -8.41 5.39
CA LEU A 220 -3.60 -9.31 4.29
C LEU A 220 -2.55 -10.31 4.76
N PHE A 221 -2.99 -11.55 4.93
CA PHE A 221 -2.15 -12.65 5.37
C PHE A 221 -1.72 -13.52 4.18
N PRO A 222 -0.60 -14.25 4.30
CA PRO A 222 -0.26 -15.30 3.34
C PRO A 222 -1.43 -16.28 3.23
N LYS A 223 -1.87 -16.59 2.01
CA LYS A 223 -2.82 -17.68 1.80
C LYS A 223 -2.09 -19.01 1.88
N ASP A 224 -2.77 -20.02 2.44
CA ASP A 224 -2.28 -21.40 2.37
C ASP A 224 -2.07 -21.81 0.91
N ARG A 225 -1.00 -22.57 0.69
CA ARG A 225 -0.42 -22.94 -0.61
C ARG A 225 -1.32 -23.88 -1.46
N GLN A 226 -2.62 -23.98 -1.16
CA GLN A 226 -3.55 -24.99 -1.68
C GLN A 226 -4.35 -24.55 -2.92
N GLN A 227 -4.18 -23.32 -3.40
CA GLN A 227 -4.54 -22.97 -4.78
C GLN A 227 -3.26 -22.77 -5.55
N GLU A 228 -2.74 -23.88 -6.09
CA GLU A 228 -1.61 -23.88 -7.01
C GLU A 228 -1.98 -22.97 -8.20
N PRO A 229 -1.22 -21.88 -8.42
CA PRO A 229 -1.28 -21.19 -9.71
C PRO A 229 -0.86 -22.18 -10.78
N GLU A 230 -1.46 -22.10 -11.96
CA GLU A 230 -0.98 -22.81 -13.15
C GLU A 230 0.54 -22.66 -13.22
N GLU A 231 1.25 -23.80 -13.24
CA GLU A 231 2.71 -23.79 -13.31
C GLU A 231 3.12 -22.99 -14.55
N PRO A 232 4.10 -22.08 -14.43
CA PRO A 232 4.57 -21.35 -15.59
C PRO A 232 5.00 -22.36 -16.65
N THR A 233 4.41 -22.27 -17.83
CA THR A 233 4.69 -23.21 -18.93
C THR A 233 5.77 -22.69 -19.87
N GLU A 234 6.15 -21.41 -19.76
CA GLU A 234 7.05 -20.73 -20.71
C GLU A 234 8.22 -20.05 -19.98
N CYS A 235 9.42 -20.16 -20.56
CA CYS A 235 10.60 -19.45 -20.11
C CYS A 235 10.52 -17.96 -20.48
N THR A 236 10.59 -17.08 -19.49
CA THR A 236 10.52 -15.62 -19.71
C THR A 236 11.75 -15.02 -20.41
N VAL A 237 12.86 -15.76 -20.50
CA VAL A 237 14.08 -15.31 -21.20
C VAL A 237 14.04 -15.65 -22.69
N CYS A 238 13.67 -16.90 -23.05
CA CYS A 238 13.70 -17.36 -24.44
C CYS A 238 12.33 -17.51 -25.09
N LYS A 239 11.25 -17.42 -24.30
CA LYS A 239 9.85 -17.55 -24.74
C LYS A 239 9.48 -18.93 -25.31
N LEU A 240 10.15 -19.97 -24.81
CA LEU A 240 9.89 -21.37 -25.19
C LEU A 240 9.35 -22.14 -24.00
N GLU A 241 8.65 -23.24 -24.26
CA GLU A 241 8.08 -24.11 -23.23
C GLU A 241 9.17 -24.59 -22.26
N LEU A 242 8.85 -24.61 -20.96
CA LEU A 242 9.76 -25.11 -19.93
C LEU A 242 9.84 -26.64 -19.99
N ASP A 243 11.04 -27.15 -19.76
CA ASP A 243 11.26 -28.60 -19.68
C ASP A 243 10.54 -29.11 -18.41
N GLY A 244 9.68 -30.12 -18.56
CA GLY A 244 8.96 -30.73 -17.44
C GLY A 244 9.97 -31.29 -16.43
N GLU A 245 9.92 -30.76 -15.21
CA GLU A 245 10.83 -31.03 -14.08
C GLU A 245 12.22 -30.38 -14.18
N VAL A 246 12.26 -29.05 -14.09
CA VAL A 246 13.44 -28.37 -13.54
C VAL A 246 13.18 -28.07 -12.08
N ALA A 247 13.80 -28.84 -11.18
CA ALA A 247 13.77 -28.54 -9.75
C ALA A 247 14.07 -27.05 -9.52
N ALA A 248 13.20 -26.37 -8.78
CA ALA A 248 13.28 -24.94 -8.50
C ALA A 248 14.59 -24.60 -7.78
N LYS A 249 15.65 -24.33 -8.55
CA LYS A 249 16.91 -23.82 -8.01
C LYS A 249 16.70 -22.36 -7.68
N LYS A 250 16.83 -22.02 -6.40
CA LYS A 250 16.78 -20.63 -5.95
C LYS A 250 18.07 -19.92 -6.36
N TYR A 251 18.00 -19.17 -7.46
CA TYR A 251 19.11 -18.36 -7.96
C TYR A 251 19.15 -16.93 -7.37
N TYR A 252 18.04 -16.49 -6.78
CA TYR A 252 17.82 -15.10 -6.38
C TYR A 252 17.22 -14.99 -4.98
N GLN A 253 17.16 -13.76 -4.47
CA GLN A 253 16.38 -13.42 -3.27
C GLN A 253 14.85 -13.46 -3.51
N CYS A 254 14.41 -13.71 -4.75
CA CYS A 254 13.01 -13.99 -5.12
C CYS A 254 12.81 -15.45 -5.52
N SER A 255 11.57 -15.92 -5.49
CA SER A 255 11.17 -17.28 -5.89
C SER A 255 10.69 -17.38 -7.33
N HIS A 256 11.09 -16.47 -8.22
CA HIS A 256 10.84 -16.60 -9.66
C HIS A 256 11.66 -17.76 -10.23
N ASP A 257 10.99 -18.67 -10.92
CA ASP A 257 11.56 -19.94 -11.41
C ASP A 257 11.16 -20.28 -12.86
N CYS A 258 10.44 -19.39 -13.56
CA CYS A 258 10.01 -19.58 -14.95
C CYS A 258 11.15 -19.34 -15.97
N PHE A 259 12.23 -20.10 -15.82
CA PHE A 259 13.42 -20.03 -16.68
C PHE A 259 14.01 -21.41 -16.95
N HIS A 260 14.51 -21.65 -18.17
CA HIS A 260 15.43 -22.76 -18.38
C HIS A 260 16.74 -22.52 -17.61
N ASP A 261 17.34 -23.58 -17.05
CA ASP A 261 18.62 -23.53 -16.32
C ASP A 261 19.73 -22.90 -17.18
N ARG A 262 19.76 -23.22 -18.48
CA ARG A 262 20.73 -22.63 -19.42
C ARG A 262 20.49 -21.15 -19.65
N CYS A 263 19.24 -20.75 -19.85
CA CYS A 263 18.87 -19.35 -20.10
C CYS A 263 19.22 -18.46 -18.90
N ILE A 264 18.92 -18.94 -17.68
CA ILE A 264 19.18 -18.15 -16.48
C ILE A 264 20.67 -18.05 -16.16
N ARG A 265 21.45 -19.13 -16.36
CA ARG A 265 22.92 -19.08 -16.22
C ARG A 265 23.57 -18.11 -17.20
N PHE A 266 23.10 -18.11 -18.45
CA PHE A 266 23.62 -17.19 -19.45
C PHE A 266 23.33 -15.73 -19.07
N TRP A 267 22.10 -15.44 -18.62
CA TRP A 267 21.73 -14.12 -18.13
C TRP A 267 22.62 -13.66 -16.96
N LEU A 268 22.79 -14.53 -15.96
CA LEU A 268 23.60 -14.26 -14.76
C LEU A 268 25.06 -13.97 -15.05
N SER A 269 25.62 -14.47 -16.16
CA SER A 269 27.01 -14.17 -16.55
C SER A 269 27.26 -12.68 -16.81
N SER A 270 26.20 -11.93 -17.16
CA SER A 270 26.27 -10.52 -17.54
C SER A 270 25.41 -9.62 -16.66
N ASN A 271 24.44 -10.18 -15.93
CA ASN A 271 23.46 -9.45 -15.13
C ASN A 271 23.20 -10.19 -13.81
N PRO A 272 23.74 -9.73 -12.66
CA PRO A 272 23.58 -10.39 -11.37
C PRO A 272 22.20 -10.13 -10.71
N ILE A 273 21.16 -9.94 -11.53
CA ILE A 273 19.81 -9.54 -11.11
C ILE A 273 18.77 -10.41 -11.80
N CYS A 274 17.67 -10.72 -11.12
CA CYS A 274 16.55 -11.50 -11.66
C CYS A 274 15.98 -10.84 -12.94
N PRO A 275 15.75 -11.59 -14.04
CA PRO A 275 15.14 -11.03 -15.26
C PRO A 275 13.74 -10.46 -15.07
N ILE A 276 13.02 -10.90 -14.03
CA ILE A 276 11.62 -10.52 -13.78
C ILE A 276 11.53 -9.39 -12.77
N CYS A 277 12.24 -9.51 -11.64
CA CYS A 277 12.13 -8.55 -10.55
C CYS A 277 13.38 -7.76 -10.23
N HIS A 278 14.47 -8.00 -10.96
CA HIS A 278 15.75 -7.36 -10.72
C HIS A 278 16.30 -7.52 -9.30
N ALA A 279 15.75 -8.44 -8.50
CA ALA A 279 16.31 -8.81 -7.21
C ALA A 279 17.70 -9.40 -7.40
N ASP A 280 18.61 -9.07 -6.49
CA ASP A 280 19.99 -9.56 -6.54
C ASP A 280 20.02 -11.09 -6.50
N ALA A 281 21.03 -11.66 -7.17
CA ALA A 281 21.39 -13.06 -7.01
C ALA A 281 21.64 -13.40 -5.52
N ALA A 282 21.25 -14.61 -5.12
CA ALA A 282 21.37 -15.08 -3.73
C ALA A 282 22.83 -15.38 -3.32
#